data_AF-A0A8S1D5Z8-F1
#
_entry.id   AF-A0A8S1D5Z8-F1
#
_cell.length_a   1.000
_cell.length_b   1.000
_cell.length_c   1.000
_cell.angle_alpha   90.00
_cell.angle_beta   90.00
_cell.angle_gamma   90.00
#
_symmetry.space_group_name_H-M   'P 1'
#
loop_
_entity.id
_entity.type
_entity.pdbx_description
1 polymer ?
#
loop_
_entity_poly.entity_id
_entity_poly.type
_entity_poly.pdbx_seq_one_letter_code
_entity_poly.pdbx_strand_id
1 'polypeptide(L)'
;MCHASMRDQISWHLSLPKEIPPTQKYLHFLRRKFNCSVTGVQITKLLLAEVSDEDKKEVENLRYPQNAMRNLARRFCKTEWVLCPDVDMVFPDTLPNSESMHSKLNRFLKSEKARNCEKCAFVFPVYEIENVKERVPESKAALLQYLAEKKAQIYHITIFAPNQLSSNLSVWEKLPLQPDVDIALPVDFNFYYEPVYVTRHGSPKFDERYIGYGMTRNTQALEMHLDGYRFFVLDSIFLSHLWGILQNKPLPQSAPRKRQLQLNIKLFYTFFIRELALRYQINMDSEVLAKIGRRPTKFTYLPKVNIVYANNKR
;
A
#
# COMPACT_ATOMS: atom_id res chain seq x y z
N MET A 1 -4.38 -7.56 25.95
CA MET A 1 -4.71 -7.29 24.53
C MET A 1 -6.21 -7.46 24.39
N CYS A 2 -6.91 -6.44 23.86
CA CYS A 2 -8.38 -6.36 23.93
C CYS A 2 -9.13 -7.25 22.94
N HIS A 3 -8.49 -7.64 21.84
CA HIS A 3 -9.06 -8.50 20.82
C HIS A 3 -8.36 -9.86 20.85
N ALA A 4 -9.13 -10.92 21.13
CA ALA A 4 -8.61 -12.29 21.17
C ALA A 4 -8.00 -12.71 19.82
N SER A 5 -8.63 -12.34 18.71
CA SER A 5 -8.11 -12.58 17.36
C SER A 5 -6.72 -12.00 17.15
N MET A 6 -6.49 -10.74 17.57
CA MET A 6 -5.17 -10.10 17.48
C MET A 6 -4.14 -10.82 18.35
N ARG A 7 -4.53 -11.31 19.54
CA ARG A 7 -3.63 -12.02 20.45
C ARG A 7 -3.22 -13.39 19.88
N ASP A 8 -4.18 -14.09 19.28
CA ASP A 8 -4.02 -15.50 18.93
C ASP A 8 -3.55 -15.70 17.48
N GLN A 9 -3.72 -14.70 16.60
CA GLN A 9 -3.47 -14.83 15.15
C GLN A 9 -2.39 -13.89 14.60
N ILE A 10 -1.78 -13.03 15.44
CA ILE A 10 -0.76 -12.07 15.00
C ILE A 10 0.59 -12.39 15.64
N SER A 11 1.63 -12.33 14.81
CA SER A 11 3.02 -12.31 15.25
C SER A 11 3.62 -10.93 15.04
N TRP A 12 4.27 -10.41 16.08
CA TRP A 12 4.89 -9.09 16.06
C TRP A 12 6.39 -9.24 15.82
N HIS A 13 6.91 -8.49 14.84
CA HIS A 13 8.33 -8.44 14.52
C HIS A 13 8.79 -6.99 14.65
N LEU A 14 9.86 -6.76 15.40
CA LEU A 14 10.39 -5.45 15.69
C LEU A 14 11.81 -5.34 15.12
N SER A 15 12.12 -4.21 14.49
CA SER A 15 13.48 -3.86 14.07
C SER A 15 13.92 -2.63 14.85
N LEU A 16 15.07 -2.74 15.50
CA LEU A 16 15.64 -1.70 16.33
C LEU A 16 16.99 -1.27 15.74
N PRO A 17 17.27 0.03 15.58
CA PRO A 17 18.60 0.51 15.23
C PRO A 17 19.60 0.05 16.29
N LYS A 18 20.75 -0.47 15.87
CA LYS A 18 21.80 -0.92 16.80
C LYS A 18 22.37 0.26 17.59
N GLU A 19 22.44 1.41 16.95
CA GLU A 19 23.00 2.65 17.47
C GLU A 19 22.06 3.35 18.47
N ILE A 20 20.76 3.01 18.46
CA ILE A 20 19.73 3.62 19.30
C ILE A 20 18.96 2.51 20.01
N PRO A 21 19.55 1.89 21.04
CA PRO A 21 18.91 0.80 21.76
C PRO A 21 17.70 1.31 22.57
N PRO A 22 16.68 0.45 22.81
CA PRO A 22 15.56 0.81 23.67
C PRO A 22 16.03 1.25 25.06
N THR A 23 15.53 2.40 25.51
CA THR A 23 15.82 2.92 26.85
C THR A 23 14.69 2.59 27.82
N GLN A 24 14.99 2.60 29.12
CA GLN A 24 13.98 2.39 30.16
C GLN A 24 13.08 3.62 30.40
N LYS A 25 13.35 4.75 29.72
CA LYS A 25 12.69 6.06 29.87
C LYS A 25 11.16 5.97 29.89
N TYR A 26 10.60 5.08 29.06
CA TYR A 26 9.16 4.92 28.86
C TYR A 26 8.55 3.64 29.45
N LEU A 27 9.30 2.87 30.25
CA LEU A 27 8.80 1.61 30.83
C LEU A 27 7.57 1.80 31.73
N HIS A 28 7.49 2.92 32.44
CA HIS A 28 6.36 3.22 33.31
C HIS A 28 5.03 3.28 32.52
N PHE A 29 5.06 3.77 31.27
CA PHE A 29 3.90 3.82 30.39
C PHE A 29 3.50 2.44 29.89
N LEU A 30 4.47 1.58 29.53
CA LEU A 30 4.21 0.21 29.09
C LEU A 30 3.55 -0.66 30.18
N ARG A 31 3.74 -0.30 31.45
CA ARG A 31 3.08 -0.95 32.59
C ARG A 31 1.65 -0.47 32.82
N ARG A 32 1.23 0.63 32.18
CA ARG A 32 -0.13 1.16 32.30
C ARG A 32 -1.11 0.19 31.66
N LYS A 33 -2.13 -0.21 32.43
CA LYS A 33 -3.26 -0.98 31.90
C LYS A 33 -4.24 -0.01 31.24
N PHE A 34 -4.54 -0.25 29.97
CA PHE A 34 -5.58 0.48 29.25
C PHE A 34 -6.87 -0.31 29.27
N ASN A 35 -8.00 0.37 29.47
CA ASN A 35 -9.32 -0.22 29.29
C ASN A 35 -9.57 -0.40 27.78
N CYS A 36 -10.22 -1.50 27.40
CA CYS A 36 -10.59 -1.80 26.02
C CYS A 36 -11.63 -0.86 25.43
N SER A 37 -12.25 0.01 26.23
CA SER A 37 -13.06 1.13 25.75
C SER A 37 -12.24 2.28 25.15
N VAL A 38 -10.92 2.33 25.39
CA VAL A 38 -10.04 3.37 24.85
C VAL A 38 -9.64 3.00 23.43
N THR A 39 -9.90 3.90 22.48
CA THR A 39 -9.59 3.69 21.06
C THR A 39 -8.09 3.74 20.79
N GLY A 40 -7.64 3.09 19.70
CA GLY A 40 -6.24 3.14 19.27
C GLY A 40 -5.73 4.58 19.05
N VAL A 41 -6.56 5.48 18.52
CA VAL A 41 -6.23 6.90 18.34
C VAL A 41 -5.95 7.59 19.69
N GLN A 42 -6.76 7.30 20.72
CA GLN A 42 -6.55 7.85 22.05
C GLN A 42 -5.26 7.32 22.68
N ILE A 43 -4.99 6.02 22.55
CA ILE A 43 -3.74 5.41 23.03
C ILE A 43 -2.52 6.03 22.32
N THR A 44 -2.58 6.19 21.00
CA THR A 44 -1.50 6.84 20.23
C THR A 44 -1.27 8.28 20.66
N LYS A 45 -2.33 9.07 20.91
CA LYS A 45 -2.19 10.43 21.43
C LYS A 45 -1.51 10.47 22.80
N LEU A 46 -1.89 9.56 23.71
CA LEU A 46 -1.25 9.44 25.02
C LEU A 46 0.21 9.04 24.89
N LEU A 47 0.54 8.06 24.03
CA LEU A 47 1.92 7.66 23.75
C LEU A 47 2.76 8.83 23.23
N LEU A 48 2.26 9.56 22.23
CA LEU A 48 2.98 10.67 21.60
C LEU A 48 3.19 11.87 22.54
N ALA A 49 2.33 12.03 23.55
CA ALA A 49 2.49 13.08 24.56
C ALA A 49 3.66 12.81 25.52
N GLU A 50 4.05 11.55 25.73
CA GLU A 50 5.18 11.17 26.58
C GLU A 50 6.53 11.27 25.86
N VAL A 51 6.54 11.14 24.53
CA VAL A 51 7.78 11.18 23.74
C VAL A 51 8.36 12.60 23.79
N SER A 52 9.63 12.73 24.20
CA SER A 52 10.29 14.04 24.25
C SER A 52 10.58 14.55 22.84
N ASP A 53 10.76 15.86 22.68
CA ASP A 53 10.97 16.44 21.36
C ASP A 53 12.32 16.01 20.75
N GLU A 54 13.32 15.71 21.59
CA GLU A 54 14.59 15.11 21.16
C GLU A 54 14.37 13.73 20.53
N ASP A 55 13.63 12.84 21.21
CA ASP A 55 13.35 11.49 20.73
C ASP A 55 12.47 11.53 19.47
N LYS A 56 11.51 12.46 19.37
CA LYS A 56 10.73 12.69 18.14
C LYS A 56 11.65 13.05 16.98
N LYS A 57 12.58 14.00 17.19
CA LYS A 57 13.54 14.44 16.17
C LYS A 57 14.51 13.33 15.78
N GLU A 58 14.94 12.50 16.73
CA GLU A 58 15.78 11.33 16.46
C GLU A 58 15.02 10.32 15.58
N VAL A 59 13.78 9.99 15.94
CA VAL A 59 12.92 9.09 15.15
C VAL A 59 12.61 9.65 13.75
N GLU A 60 12.40 10.95 13.58
CA GLU A 60 12.19 11.57 12.27
C GLU A 60 13.40 11.41 11.32
N ASN A 61 14.61 11.30 11.88
CA ASN A 61 15.83 11.08 11.11
C ASN A 61 16.09 9.60 10.81
N LEU A 62 15.39 8.69 11.47
CA LEU A 62 15.50 7.25 11.21
C LEU A 62 14.91 6.89 9.85
N ARG A 63 15.63 6.02 9.13
CA ARG A 63 15.15 5.41 7.89
C ARG A 63 14.57 4.04 8.23
N TYR A 64 13.25 3.93 8.25
CA TYR A 64 12.59 2.66 8.51
C TYR A 64 12.87 1.66 7.37
N PRO A 65 13.31 0.41 7.65
CA PRO A 65 13.63 -0.58 6.61
C PRO A 65 12.38 -1.35 6.16
N GLN A 66 11.46 -0.68 5.44
CA GLN A 66 10.17 -1.26 5.06
C GLN A 66 10.33 -2.60 4.35
N ASN A 67 11.22 -2.67 3.36
CA ASN A 67 11.36 -3.83 2.50
C ASN A 67 11.93 -5.06 3.22
N ALA A 68 12.91 -4.86 4.11
CA ALA A 68 13.40 -5.93 4.98
C ALA A 68 12.30 -6.46 5.91
N MET A 69 11.49 -5.57 6.50
CA MET A 69 10.37 -5.97 7.35
C MET A 69 9.27 -6.72 6.57
N ARG A 70 8.97 -6.29 5.34
CA ARG A 70 8.03 -6.99 4.43
C ARG A 70 8.54 -8.39 4.09
N ASN A 71 9.81 -8.53 3.75
CA ASN A 71 10.44 -9.82 3.45
C ASN A 71 10.48 -10.74 4.67
N LEU A 72 10.78 -10.18 5.85
CA LEU A 72 10.77 -10.91 7.12
C LEU A 72 9.37 -11.46 7.40
N ALA A 73 8.33 -10.60 7.35
CA ALA A 73 6.95 -11.03 7.54
C ALA A 73 6.57 -12.12 6.53
N ARG A 74 6.90 -11.92 5.24
CA ARG A 74 6.64 -12.91 4.17
C ARG A 74 7.34 -14.26 4.41
N ARG A 75 8.55 -14.27 4.99
CA ARG A 75 9.27 -15.51 5.32
C ARG A 75 8.53 -16.35 6.36
N PHE A 76 7.81 -15.70 7.29
CA PHE A 76 7.03 -16.38 8.32
C PHE A 76 5.57 -16.64 7.92
N CYS A 77 5.11 -16.15 6.76
CA CYS A 77 3.83 -16.54 6.18
C CYS A 77 3.87 -18.00 5.74
N LYS A 78 2.99 -18.82 6.31
CA LYS A 78 2.86 -20.26 5.99
C LYS A 78 1.86 -20.56 4.86
N THR A 79 1.17 -19.53 4.37
CA THR A 79 0.13 -19.64 3.35
C THR A 79 0.71 -19.54 1.94
N GLU A 80 0.08 -20.23 0.99
CA GLU A 80 0.41 -20.18 -0.43
C GLU A 80 0.25 -18.76 -1.01
N TRP A 81 -0.78 -18.06 -0.58
CA TRP A 81 -1.10 -16.70 -0.96
C TRP A 81 -0.64 -15.71 0.09
N VAL A 82 0.01 -14.63 -0.36
CA VAL A 82 0.57 -13.58 0.48
C VAL A 82 0.00 -12.23 0.07
N LEU A 83 -0.50 -11.48 1.05
CA LEU A 83 -0.95 -10.11 0.95
C LEU A 83 -0.11 -9.27 1.92
N CYS A 84 0.40 -8.12 1.46
CA CYS A 84 1.20 -7.21 2.27
C CYS A 84 0.60 -5.79 2.22
N PRO A 85 -0.52 -5.53 2.92
CA PRO A 85 -1.12 -4.21 3.00
C PRO A 85 -0.35 -3.36 4.03
N ASP A 86 -0.60 -2.06 4.03
CA ASP A 86 -0.18 -1.20 5.14
C ASP A 86 -1.16 -1.40 6.32
N VAL A 87 -0.72 -1.15 7.57
CA VAL A 87 -1.49 -1.51 8.78
C VAL A 87 -2.82 -0.77 8.91
N ASP A 88 -2.94 0.37 8.23
CA ASP A 88 -4.10 1.24 8.15
C ASP A 88 -5.01 0.96 6.95
N MET A 89 -4.67 -0.03 6.12
CA MET A 89 -5.49 -0.49 5.01
C MET A 89 -6.32 -1.69 5.44
N VAL A 90 -7.63 -1.50 5.53
CA VAL A 90 -8.56 -2.53 6.01
C VAL A 90 -9.53 -2.93 4.91
N PHE A 91 -9.97 -4.18 4.95
CA PHE A 91 -11.09 -4.64 4.13
C PHE A 91 -12.41 -3.99 4.56
N PRO A 92 -13.43 -4.00 3.70
CA PRO A 92 -14.78 -3.59 4.06
C PRO A 92 -15.23 -4.20 5.38
N ASP A 93 -15.78 -3.37 6.27
CA ASP A 93 -16.38 -3.82 7.52
C ASP A 93 -17.70 -4.52 7.16
N THR A 94 -17.71 -5.85 7.19
CA THR A 94 -18.89 -6.61 6.81
C THR A 94 -19.88 -6.67 7.95
N LEU A 95 -21.15 -6.35 7.68
CA LEU A 95 -22.25 -6.48 8.64
C LEU A 95 -22.21 -7.82 9.40
N PRO A 96 -22.65 -7.88 10.67
CA PRO A 96 -22.55 -9.06 11.55
C PRO A 96 -23.15 -10.37 11.01
N ASN A 97 -23.87 -10.36 9.88
CA ASN A 97 -24.51 -11.52 9.27
C ASN A 97 -24.21 -11.67 7.76
N SER A 98 -23.29 -10.87 7.20
CA SER A 98 -22.86 -11.01 5.81
C SER A 98 -21.58 -11.83 5.72
N GLU A 99 -21.38 -12.49 4.58
CA GLU A 99 -20.14 -13.20 4.34
C GLU A 99 -18.95 -12.21 4.33
N SER A 100 -17.94 -12.50 5.15
CA SER A 100 -16.73 -11.67 5.24
C SER A 100 -16.02 -11.56 3.88
N MET A 101 -15.41 -10.40 3.61
CA MET A 101 -14.59 -10.21 2.40
C MET A 101 -13.40 -11.17 2.35
N HIS A 102 -12.89 -11.61 3.50
CA HIS A 102 -11.87 -12.65 3.57
C HIS A 102 -12.37 -13.99 3.04
N SER A 103 -13.61 -14.38 3.37
CA SER A 103 -14.22 -15.62 2.86
C SER A 103 -14.41 -15.57 1.35
N LYS A 104 -14.92 -14.45 0.82
CA LYS A 104 -15.09 -14.25 -0.62
C LYS A 104 -13.76 -14.27 -1.36
N LEU A 105 -12.74 -13.59 -0.84
CA LEU A 105 -11.39 -13.63 -1.39
C LEU A 105 -10.82 -15.06 -1.38
N ASN A 106 -10.97 -15.79 -0.29
CA ASN A 106 -10.49 -17.18 -0.20
C ASN A 106 -11.19 -18.10 -1.21
N ARG A 107 -12.49 -17.90 -1.46
CA ARG A 107 -13.23 -18.61 -2.50
C ARG A 107 -12.65 -18.31 -3.88
N PHE A 108 -12.41 -17.04 -4.20
CA PHE A 108 -11.78 -16.63 -5.45
C PHE A 108 -10.38 -17.25 -5.62
N LEU A 109 -9.54 -17.20 -4.59
CA LEU A 109 -8.18 -17.75 -4.64
C LEU A 109 -8.13 -19.28 -4.82
N LYS A 110 -9.21 -19.99 -4.44
CA LYS A 110 -9.38 -21.44 -4.68
C LYS A 110 -9.96 -21.76 -6.06
N SER A 111 -10.51 -20.78 -6.77
CA SER A 111 -11.07 -20.99 -8.11
C SER A 111 -10.01 -21.40 -9.13
N GLU A 112 -10.42 -22.07 -10.20
CA GLU A 112 -9.52 -22.44 -11.31
C GLU A 112 -8.86 -21.23 -11.94
N LYS A 113 -9.58 -20.09 -12.05
CA LYS A 113 -9.04 -18.85 -12.61
C LYS A 113 -7.79 -18.38 -11.85
N ALA A 114 -7.86 -18.39 -10.52
CA ALA A 114 -6.74 -17.99 -9.68
C ALA A 114 -5.64 -19.06 -9.64
N ARG A 115 -6.03 -20.34 -9.56
CA ARG A 115 -5.08 -21.45 -9.45
C ARG A 115 -4.26 -21.68 -10.72
N ASN A 116 -4.88 -21.52 -11.90
CA ASN A 116 -4.25 -21.75 -13.20
C ASN A 116 -3.30 -20.62 -13.62
N CYS A 117 -3.19 -19.54 -12.83
CA CYS A 117 -2.21 -18.49 -13.07
C CYS A 117 -1.10 -18.51 -12.01
N GLU A 118 0.05 -19.06 -12.39
CA GLU A 118 1.21 -19.16 -11.51
C GLU A 118 1.87 -17.78 -11.27
N LYS A 119 2.00 -16.97 -12.32
CA LYS A 119 2.53 -15.60 -12.25
C LYS A 119 1.43 -14.54 -12.33
N CYS A 120 0.51 -14.56 -11.37
CA CYS A 120 -0.53 -13.55 -11.21
C CYS A 120 -0.41 -12.78 -9.89
N ALA A 121 -0.70 -11.48 -9.97
CA ALA A 121 -0.92 -10.60 -8.83
C ALA A 121 -2.33 -10.02 -8.92
N PHE A 122 -3.16 -10.32 -7.93
CA PHE A 122 -4.53 -9.84 -7.86
C PHE A 122 -4.59 -8.57 -7.00
N VAL A 123 -4.82 -7.44 -7.66
CA VAL A 123 -4.75 -6.09 -7.12
C VAL A 123 -6.06 -5.71 -6.46
N PHE A 124 -5.97 -5.13 -5.27
CA PHE A 124 -7.07 -4.48 -4.57
C PHE A 124 -7.09 -3.00 -4.92
N PRO A 125 -8.21 -2.45 -5.41
CA PRO A 125 -8.45 -1.00 -5.38
C PRO A 125 -8.28 -0.47 -3.96
N VAL A 126 -7.63 0.69 -3.82
CA VAL A 126 -7.41 1.31 -2.50
C VAL A 126 -7.99 2.71 -2.50
N TYR A 127 -8.81 3.00 -1.49
CA TYR A 127 -9.48 4.28 -1.32
C TYR A 127 -9.17 4.86 0.06
N GLU A 128 -8.97 6.17 0.11
CA GLU A 128 -8.92 6.95 1.34
C GLU A 128 -10.35 7.32 1.75
N ILE A 129 -10.69 7.06 3.01
CA ILE A 129 -12.01 7.38 3.57
C ILE A 129 -11.87 8.58 4.51
N GLU A 130 -12.81 9.51 4.41
CA GLU A 130 -12.87 10.70 5.24
C GLU A 130 -13.11 10.33 6.70
N ASN A 131 -12.13 10.62 7.56
CA ASN A 131 -12.24 10.58 9.02
C ASN A 131 -12.50 9.18 9.62
N VAL A 132 -11.73 8.83 10.66
CA VAL A 132 -11.87 7.57 11.43
C VAL A 132 -13.24 7.41 12.10
N LYS A 133 -14.05 8.47 12.14
CA LYS A 133 -15.43 8.43 12.67
C LYS A 133 -16.45 7.86 11.68
N GLU A 134 -16.20 7.97 10.38
CA GLU A 134 -17.08 7.35 9.39
C GLU A 134 -16.84 5.84 9.39
N ARG A 135 -17.91 5.06 9.24
CA ARG A 135 -17.78 3.60 9.15
C ARG A 135 -17.08 3.27 7.84
N VAL A 136 -16.23 2.24 7.87
CA VAL A 136 -15.60 1.71 6.66
C VAL A 136 -16.71 1.27 5.70
N PRO A 137 -16.67 1.64 4.41
CA PRO A 137 -17.68 1.21 3.47
C PRO A 137 -17.76 -0.32 3.41
N GLU A 138 -18.97 -0.85 3.59
CA GLU A 138 -19.21 -2.28 3.75
C GLU A 138 -19.23 -3.05 2.41
N SER A 139 -19.40 -2.32 1.30
CA SER A 139 -19.50 -2.87 -0.05
C SER A 139 -19.06 -1.87 -1.11
N LYS A 140 -18.83 -2.33 -2.34
CA LYS A 140 -18.54 -1.46 -3.50
C LYS A 140 -19.64 -0.42 -3.70
N ALA A 141 -20.90 -0.79 -3.53
CA ALA A 141 -22.03 0.15 -3.64
C ALA A 141 -21.94 1.29 -2.62
N ALA A 142 -21.64 0.97 -1.36
CA ALA A 142 -21.45 1.96 -0.30
C ALA A 142 -20.23 2.85 -0.58
N LEU A 143 -19.13 2.28 -1.09
CA LEU A 143 -17.95 3.05 -1.50
C LEU A 143 -18.29 4.03 -2.62
N LEU A 144 -19.04 3.60 -3.65
CA LEU A 144 -19.45 4.49 -4.74
C LEU A 144 -20.33 5.64 -4.24
N GLN A 145 -21.18 5.39 -3.23
CA GLN A 145 -21.92 6.45 -2.56
C GLN A 145 -20.97 7.43 -1.83
N TYR A 146 -19.95 6.93 -1.12
CA TYR A 146 -18.97 7.79 -0.45
C TYR A 146 -18.18 8.64 -1.44
N LEU A 147 -17.83 8.08 -2.61
CA LEU A 147 -17.20 8.85 -3.70
C LEU A 147 -18.13 9.94 -4.23
N ALA A 148 -19.41 9.65 -4.42
CA ALA A 148 -20.41 10.64 -4.85
C ALA A 148 -20.60 11.78 -3.83
N GLU A 149 -20.54 11.44 -2.54
CA GLU A 149 -20.61 12.39 -1.42
C GLU A 149 -19.27 13.10 -1.14
N LYS A 150 -18.20 12.78 -1.88
CA LYS A 150 -16.83 13.29 -1.68
C LYS A 150 -16.21 12.94 -0.32
N LYS A 151 -16.70 11.87 0.31
CA LYS A 151 -16.19 11.26 1.55
C LYS A 151 -15.14 10.19 1.31
N ALA A 152 -14.90 9.84 0.05
CA ALA A 152 -13.82 8.95 -0.34
C ALA A 152 -13.07 9.52 -1.53
N GLN A 153 -11.81 9.10 -1.70
CA GLN A 153 -11.03 9.34 -2.92
C GLN A 153 -10.06 8.19 -3.17
N ILE A 154 -9.57 8.07 -4.40
CA ILE A 154 -8.52 7.10 -4.74
C ILE A 154 -7.27 7.40 -3.90
N TYR A 155 -6.66 6.36 -3.35
CA TYR A 155 -5.48 6.48 -2.50
C TYR A 155 -4.33 7.24 -3.17
N HIS A 156 -3.79 8.24 -2.48
CA HIS A 156 -2.69 9.09 -2.92
C HIS A 156 -2.90 9.82 -4.26
N ILE A 157 -4.13 9.89 -4.79
CA ILE A 157 -4.39 10.49 -6.11
C ILE A 157 -3.97 11.97 -6.17
N THR A 158 -4.10 12.69 -5.06
CA THR A 158 -3.72 14.12 -4.93
C THR A 158 -2.23 14.33 -4.63
N ILE A 159 -1.55 13.31 -4.10
CA ILE A 159 -0.13 13.37 -3.71
C ILE A 159 0.75 12.92 -4.88
N PHE A 160 0.43 11.77 -5.47
CA PHE A 160 1.17 11.17 -6.57
C PHE A 160 0.30 10.17 -7.34
N ALA A 161 -0.54 10.70 -8.23
CA ALA A 161 -1.44 9.94 -9.09
C ALA A 161 -0.82 8.75 -9.84
N PRO A 162 0.42 8.82 -10.38
CA PRO A 162 1.02 7.70 -11.13
C PRO A 162 1.01 6.36 -10.40
N ASN A 163 1.03 6.36 -9.07
CA ASN A 163 0.97 5.14 -8.27
C ASN A 163 -0.27 4.29 -8.50
N GLN A 164 -1.40 4.89 -8.89
CA GLN A 164 -2.69 4.20 -9.03
C GLN A 164 -3.20 4.13 -10.48
N LEU A 165 -2.57 4.86 -11.43
CA LEU A 165 -3.08 5.00 -12.79
C LEU A 165 -3.30 3.67 -13.52
N SER A 166 -2.38 2.71 -13.36
CA SER A 166 -2.47 1.42 -14.04
C SER A 166 -3.65 0.55 -13.58
N SER A 167 -4.27 0.83 -12.43
CA SER A 167 -5.48 0.13 -11.98
C SER A 167 -6.75 0.57 -12.73
N ASN A 168 -6.72 1.68 -13.47
CA ASN A 168 -7.84 2.23 -14.23
C ASN A 168 -9.16 2.28 -13.42
N LEU A 169 -9.10 2.84 -12.22
CA LEU A 169 -10.21 2.80 -11.26
C LEU A 169 -11.46 3.55 -11.73
N SER A 170 -11.32 4.52 -12.65
CA SER A 170 -12.47 5.21 -13.26
C SER A 170 -13.35 4.29 -14.13
N VAL A 171 -12.77 3.21 -14.67
CA VAL A 171 -13.52 2.14 -15.34
C VAL A 171 -14.07 1.16 -14.31
N TRP A 172 -13.26 0.76 -13.33
CA TRP A 172 -13.65 -0.14 -12.25
C TRP A 172 -14.90 0.34 -11.50
N GLU A 173 -14.98 1.64 -11.20
CA GLU A 173 -16.10 2.29 -10.53
C GLU A 173 -17.43 2.19 -11.30
N LYS A 174 -17.36 2.05 -12.63
CA LYS A 174 -18.53 1.97 -13.53
C LYS A 174 -18.95 0.55 -13.83
N LEU A 175 -18.17 -0.46 -13.44
CA LEU A 175 -18.53 -1.85 -13.65
C LEU A 175 -19.78 -2.22 -12.85
N PRO A 176 -20.69 -3.05 -13.41
CA PRO A 176 -21.86 -3.54 -12.70
C PRO A 176 -21.47 -4.17 -11.35
N LEU A 177 -22.29 -3.95 -10.33
CA LEU A 177 -22.06 -4.53 -9.01
C LEU A 177 -22.13 -6.07 -9.09
N GLN A 178 -21.10 -6.74 -8.61
CA GLN A 178 -21.04 -8.20 -8.54
C GLN A 178 -21.20 -8.68 -7.09
N PRO A 179 -21.87 -9.81 -6.84
CA PRO A 179 -22.04 -10.33 -5.47
C PRO A 179 -20.75 -10.92 -4.89
N ASP A 180 -19.88 -11.46 -5.75
CA ASP A 180 -18.65 -12.15 -5.41
C ASP A 180 -17.41 -11.47 -5.99
N VAL A 181 -16.24 -11.86 -5.47
CA VAL A 181 -14.94 -11.38 -5.95
C VAL A 181 -14.56 -12.12 -7.23
N ASP A 182 -14.28 -11.36 -8.29
CA ASP A 182 -13.74 -11.87 -9.54
C ASP A 182 -12.76 -10.86 -10.16
N ILE A 183 -12.12 -11.24 -11.26
CA ILE A 183 -11.23 -10.35 -12.02
C ILE A 183 -12.08 -9.30 -12.74
N ALA A 184 -11.79 -8.03 -12.47
CA ALA A 184 -12.42 -6.89 -13.13
C ALA A 184 -11.69 -6.53 -14.43
N LEU A 185 -10.40 -6.20 -14.32
CA LEU A 185 -9.62 -5.58 -15.38
C LEU A 185 -8.19 -6.12 -15.38
N PRO A 186 -7.60 -6.44 -16.55
CA PRO A 186 -6.15 -6.57 -16.64
C PRO A 186 -5.50 -5.18 -16.47
N VAL A 187 -4.32 -5.16 -15.86
CA VAL A 187 -3.54 -3.95 -15.64
C VAL A 187 -2.54 -3.77 -16.77
N ASP A 188 -2.54 -2.59 -17.38
CA ASP A 188 -1.44 -2.14 -18.24
C ASP A 188 -0.36 -1.49 -17.37
N PHE A 189 0.78 -2.17 -17.24
CA PHE A 189 1.80 -1.82 -16.26
C PHE A 189 2.51 -0.52 -16.65
N ASN A 190 2.55 0.43 -15.71
CA ASN A 190 3.34 1.65 -15.85
C ASN A 190 4.38 1.73 -14.74
N PHE A 191 5.52 2.33 -15.06
CA PHE A 191 6.50 2.69 -14.06
C PHE A 191 5.88 3.64 -13.03
N TYR A 192 6.29 3.48 -11.78
CA TYR A 192 5.67 4.06 -10.57
C TYR A 192 4.42 3.36 -10.06
N TYR A 193 3.84 2.40 -10.78
CA TYR A 193 2.68 1.67 -10.25
C TYR A 193 2.99 1.02 -8.89
N GLU A 194 2.17 1.32 -7.89
CA GLU A 194 2.34 0.89 -6.50
C GLU A 194 1.08 0.16 -6.00
N PRO A 195 0.77 -1.03 -6.55
CA PRO A 195 -0.42 -1.77 -6.19
C PRO A 195 -0.33 -2.43 -4.81
N VAL A 196 -1.47 -2.53 -4.14
CA VAL A 196 -1.66 -3.52 -3.07
C VAL A 196 -2.30 -4.74 -3.69
N TYR A 197 -1.67 -5.90 -3.53
CA TYR A 197 -2.11 -7.12 -4.21
C TYR A 197 -1.89 -8.36 -3.34
N VAL A 198 -2.58 -9.43 -3.70
CA VAL A 198 -2.33 -10.79 -3.24
C VAL A 198 -1.70 -11.59 -4.38
N THR A 199 -0.65 -12.36 -4.06
CA THR A 199 0.05 -13.20 -5.04
C THR A 199 0.56 -14.46 -4.36
N ARG A 200 1.01 -15.44 -5.15
CA ARG A 200 1.66 -16.65 -4.65
C ARG A 200 3.00 -16.29 -4.00
N HIS A 201 3.38 -17.05 -2.98
CA HIS A 201 4.60 -16.82 -2.18
C HIS A 201 5.89 -16.66 -2.99
N GLY A 202 5.98 -17.30 -4.16
CA GLY A 202 7.15 -17.31 -5.05
C GLY A 202 7.48 -15.99 -5.77
N SER A 203 6.74 -14.91 -5.55
CA SER A 203 7.04 -13.61 -6.19
C SER A 203 8.40 -13.03 -5.78
N PRO A 204 9.06 -12.26 -6.67
CA PRO A 204 10.26 -11.49 -6.34
C PRO A 204 10.17 -10.79 -4.98
N LYS A 205 11.27 -10.86 -4.21
CA LYS A 205 11.36 -10.24 -2.89
C LYS A 205 11.39 -8.72 -3.05
N PHE A 206 11.04 -7.99 -1.99
CA PHE A 206 11.31 -6.56 -1.95
C PHE A 206 12.82 -6.33 -1.84
N ASP A 207 13.39 -5.45 -2.67
CA ASP A 207 14.81 -5.14 -2.56
C ASP A 207 15.09 -4.34 -1.28
N GLU A 208 15.86 -4.93 -0.37
CA GLU A 208 16.10 -4.42 0.98
C GLU A 208 17.04 -3.20 1.01
N ARG A 209 17.69 -2.86 -0.11
CA ARG A 209 18.50 -1.63 -0.25
C ARG A 209 17.62 -0.38 -0.27
N TYR A 210 16.35 -0.51 -0.62
CA TYR A 210 15.37 0.57 -0.53
C TYR A 210 14.87 0.74 0.90
N ILE A 211 15.38 1.77 1.57
CA ILE A 211 15.10 2.08 2.97
C ILE A 211 14.51 3.50 3.05
N GLY A 212 13.45 3.68 3.84
CA GLY A 212 12.80 4.98 4.00
C GLY A 212 11.81 5.29 2.89
N TYR A 213 11.62 6.57 2.60
CA TYR A 213 10.54 7.04 1.74
C TYR A 213 10.84 6.86 0.24
N GLY A 214 9.86 6.29 -0.47
CA GLY A 214 9.81 6.21 -1.93
C GLY A 214 10.59 5.06 -2.56
N MET A 215 10.16 4.63 -3.75
CA MET A 215 10.77 3.55 -4.53
C MET A 215 10.80 2.17 -3.83
N THR A 216 9.93 1.91 -2.84
CA THR A 216 10.00 0.66 -2.04
C THR A 216 9.13 -0.47 -2.59
N ARG A 217 7.85 -0.19 -2.89
CA ARG A 217 6.87 -1.18 -3.37
C ARG A 217 6.77 -1.21 -4.90
N ASN A 218 6.83 -0.05 -5.55
CA ASN A 218 6.83 0.06 -7.02
C ASN A 218 8.02 -0.61 -7.71
N THR A 219 9.20 -0.66 -7.07
CA THR A 219 10.39 -1.35 -7.60
C THR A 219 10.21 -2.87 -7.62
N GLN A 220 9.54 -3.41 -6.60
CA GLN A 220 9.17 -4.81 -6.54
C GLN A 220 8.04 -5.15 -7.53
N ALA A 221 7.05 -4.26 -7.70
CA ALA A 221 6.04 -4.42 -8.74
C ALA A 221 6.65 -4.39 -10.17
N LEU A 222 7.65 -3.54 -10.40
CA LEU A 222 8.43 -3.53 -11.64
C LEU A 222 9.16 -4.85 -11.86
N GLU A 223 9.89 -5.34 -10.85
CA GLU A 223 10.59 -6.62 -10.97
C GLU A 223 9.63 -7.76 -11.28
N MET A 224 8.46 -7.81 -10.62
CA MET A 224 7.39 -8.76 -10.93
C MET A 224 6.96 -8.68 -12.38
N HIS A 225 6.70 -7.46 -12.89
CA HIS A 225 6.32 -7.27 -14.29
C HIS A 225 7.39 -7.78 -15.26
N LEU A 226 8.67 -7.50 -15.00
CA LEU A 226 9.79 -7.98 -15.82
C LEU A 226 9.99 -9.50 -15.73
N ASP A 227 9.66 -10.11 -14.59
CA ASP A 227 9.63 -11.57 -14.42
C ASP A 227 8.39 -12.23 -15.08
N GLY A 228 7.52 -11.45 -15.74
CA GLY A 228 6.35 -11.95 -16.46
C GLY A 228 5.09 -12.10 -15.61
N TYR A 229 5.03 -11.47 -14.43
CA TYR A 229 3.78 -11.41 -13.67
C TYR A 229 2.75 -10.52 -14.38
N ARG A 230 1.52 -11.02 -14.40
CA ARG A 230 0.34 -10.28 -14.85
C ARG A 230 -0.44 -9.76 -13.65
N PHE A 231 -0.86 -8.51 -13.74
CA PHE A 231 -1.63 -7.84 -12.69
C PHE A 231 -3.10 -7.77 -13.11
N PHE A 232 -3.99 -8.11 -12.18
CA PHE A 232 -5.44 -8.13 -12.40
C PHE A 232 -6.14 -7.40 -11.26
N VAL A 233 -6.87 -6.35 -11.55
CA VAL A 233 -7.70 -5.65 -10.56
C VAL A 233 -8.90 -6.53 -10.22
N LEU A 234 -9.14 -6.75 -8.92
CA LEU A 234 -10.31 -7.48 -8.44
C LEU A 234 -11.54 -6.59 -8.37
N ASP A 235 -12.72 -7.15 -8.64
CA ASP A 235 -14.01 -6.51 -8.41
C ASP A 235 -14.58 -6.89 -7.04
N SER A 236 -15.54 -6.07 -6.57
CA SER A 236 -16.31 -6.25 -5.33
C SER A 236 -15.53 -6.25 -4.01
N ILE A 237 -14.20 -6.29 -4.07
CA ILE A 237 -13.28 -6.16 -2.94
C ILE A 237 -12.34 -4.97 -3.16
N PHE A 238 -12.07 -4.24 -2.10
CA PHE A 238 -11.19 -3.09 -2.07
C PHE A 238 -10.57 -2.95 -0.67
N LEU A 239 -9.66 -2.00 -0.51
CA LEU A 239 -9.10 -1.63 0.78
C LEU A 239 -9.43 -0.17 1.08
N SER A 240 -9.78 0.09 2.34
CA SER A 240 -10.00 1.42 2.88
C SER A 240 -8.79 1.83 3.72
N HIS A 241 -8.17 2.94 3.37
CA HIS A 241 -7.08 3.55 4.12
C HIS A 241 -7.67 4.50 5.18
N LEU A 242 -7.62 4.08 6.45
CA LEU A 242 -8.34 4.73 7.57
C LEU A 242 -7.75 6.05 8.03
N TRP A 243 -6.48 6.29 7.73
CA TRP A 243 -5.78 7.54 8.08
C TRP A 243 -5.73 8.49 6.89
N GLY A 244 -6.64 8.29 5.93
CA GLY A 244 -6.84 9.15 4.78
C GLY A 244 -7.09 10.57 5.24
N ILE A 245 -6.07 11.41 5.11
CA ILE A 245 -6.27 12.82 5.22
C ILE A 245 -6.78 13.26 3.85
N LEU A 246 -8.07 13.63 3.74
CA LEU A 246 -8.58 14.43 2.62
C LEU A 246 -7.99 15.85 2.64
N GLN A 247 -6.67 15.98 2.85
CA GLN A 247 -6.00 17.25 2.79
C GLN A 247 -5.85 17.58 1.31
N ASN A 248 -6.61 18.58 0.88
CA ASN A 248 -6.46 19.28 -0.40
C ASN A 248 -5.07 19.95 -0.57
N LYS A 249 -4.09 19.61 0.27
CA LYS A 249 -2.71 20.11 0.20
C LYS A 249 -1.76 18.93 0.41
N PRO A 250 -0.85 18.66 -0.54
CA PRO A 250 0.24 17.73 -0.26
C PRO A 250 1.01 18.28 0.94
N LEU A 251 1.09 17.49 2.02
CA LEU A 251 1.95 17.85 3.14
C LEU A 251 3.36 18.08 2.60
N PRO A 252 4.00 19.24 2.87
CA PRO A 252 5.34 19.50 2.39
C PRO A 252 6.25 18.38 2.87
N GLN A 253 6.83 17.64 1.93
CA GLN A 253 7.75 16.56 2.29
C GLN A 253 8.90 17.17 3.10
N SER A 254 9.13 16.63 4.30
CA SER A 254 10.24 17.04 5.15
C SER A 254 11.57 16.85 4.40
N ALA A 255 12.57 17.69 4.70
CA ALA A 255 13.89 17.58 4.07
C ALA A 255 14.50 16.15 4.17
N PRO A 256 14.35 15.42 5.29
CA PRO A 256 14.74 14.02 5.38
C PRO A 256 14.03 13.12 4.36
N ARG A 257 12.71 13.23 4.18
CA ARG A 257 11.95 12.42 3.20
C ARG A 257 12.41 12.68 1.78
N LYS A 258 12.65 13.94 1.40
CA LYS A 258 13.19 14.30 0.08
C LYS A 258 14.56 13.67 -0.15
N ARG A 259 15.44 13.72 0.85
CA ARG A 259 16.78 13.10 0.77
C ARG A 259 16.70 11.58 0.61
N GLN A 260 15.81 10.92 1.36
CA GLN A 260 15.57 9.47 1.23
C GLN A 260 15.11 9.10 -0.18
N LEU A 261 14.12 9.82 -0.72
CA LEU A 261 13.64 9.63 -2.09
C LEU A 261 14.75 9.79 -3.13
N GLN A 262 15.58 10.84 -3.01
CA GLN A 262 16.71 11.08 -3.91
C GLN A 262 17.74 9.93 -3.88
N LEU A 263 18.06 9.41 -2.70
CA LEU A 263 18.97 8.27 -2.56
C LEU A 263 18.40 7.01 -3.23
N ASN A 264 17.11 6.75 -3.01
CA ASN A 264 16.45 5.59 -3.59
C ASN A 264 16.31 5.70 -5.13
N ILE A 265 16.05 6.90 -5.65
CA ILE A 265 16.06 7.18 -7.09
C ILE A 265 17.47 6.98 -7.66
N LYS A 266 18.51 7.46 -6.97
CA LYS A 266 19.90 7.25 -7.40
C LYS A 266 20.23 5.77 -7.46
N LEU A 267 19.88 5.01 -6.43
CA LEU A 267 20.03 3.55 -6.41
C LEU A 267 19.34 2.89 -7.61
N PHE A 268 18.10 3.31 -7.90
CA PHE A 268 17.31 2.79 -9.01
C PHE A 268 18.02 2.91 -10.37
N TYR A 269 18.37 4.14 -10.75
CA TYR A 269 18.97 4.42 -12.06
C TYR A 269 20.43 3.98 -12.18
N THR A 270 21.15 3.85 -11.06
CA THR A 270 22.58 3.51 -11.10
C THR A 270 22.80 2.01 -11.14
N PHE A 271 22.04 1.26 -10.35
CA PHE A 271 22.30 -0.17 -10.12
C PHE A 271 21.08 -1.03 -10.45
N PHE A 272 19.94 -0.77 -9.80
CA PHE A 272 18.79 -1.68 -9.79
C PHE A 272 18.30 -2.04 -11.20
N ILE A 273 18.04 -1.05 -12.06
CA ILE A 273 17.46 -1.33 -13.38
C ILE A 273 18.41 -2.14 -14.28
N ARG A 274 19.73 -1.92 -14.15
CA ARG A 274 20.76 -2.66 -14.90
C ARG A 274 20.88 -4.09 -14.38
N GLU A 275 20.82 -4.26 -13.05
CA GLU A 275 20.81 -5.58 -12.43
C GLU A 275 19.58 -6.39 -12.84
N LEU A 276 18.39 -5.77 -12.89
CA LEU A 276 17.18 -6.43 -13.39
C LEU A 276 17.29 -6.80 -14.87
N ALA A 277 17.80 -5.90 -15.70
CA ALA A 277 18.01 -6.17 -17.13
C ALA A 277 18.92 -7.39 -17.34
N LEU A 278 20.01 -7.48 -16.58
CA LEU A 278 20.90 -8.65 -16.60
C LEU A 278 20.22 -9.92 -16.06
N ARG A 279 19.51 -9.82 -14.93
CA ARG A 279 18.84 -10.96 -14.28
C ARG A 279 17.79 -11.61 -15.18
N TYR A 280 17.00 -10.80 -15.87
CA TYR A 280 15.90 -11.24 -16.72
C TYR A 280 16.27 -11.26 -18.22
N GLN A 281 17.54 -11.04 -18.56
CA GLN A 281 18.06 -11.06 -19.94
C GLN A 281 17.32 -10.09 -20.89
N ILE A 282 16.95 -8.91 -20.37
CA ILE A 282 16.22 -7.88 -21.10
C ILE A 282 17.22 -6.88 -21.68
N ASN A 283 17.11 -6.57 -22.98
CA ASN A 283 17.92 -5.52 -23.58
C ASN A 283 17.59 -4.15 -22.96
N MET A 284 18.60 -3.43 -22.47
CA MET A 284 18.45 -2.07 -21.92
C MET A 284 17.87 -1.07 -22.92
N ASP A 285 18.08 -1.30 -24.22
CA ASP A 285 17.52 -0.48 -25.30
C ASP A 285 16.09 -0.90 -25.68
N SER A 286 15.53 -1.92 -25.02
CA SER A 286 14.11 -2.27 -25.19
C SER A 286 13.24 -1.06 -24.88
N GLU A 287 12.14 -0.91 -25.61
CA GLU A 287 11.23 0.23 -25.45
C GLU A 287 10.76 0.40 -23.99
N VAL A 288 10.56 -0.72 -23.28
CA VAL A 288 10.18 -0.78 -21.88
C VAL A 288 11.27 -0.14 -20.99
N LEU A 289 12.52 -0.60 -21.11
CA LEU A 289 13.62 -0.06 -20.30
C LEU A 289 14.09 1.32 -20.77
N ALA A 290 13.92 1.67 -22.04
CA ALA A 290 14.19 3.00 -22.57
C ALA A 290 13.19 4.05 -22.04
N LYS A 291 11.91 3.68 -21.87
CA LYS A 291 10.89 4.52 -21.23
C LYS A 291 11.17 4.70 -19.73
N ILE A 292 11.62 3.65 -19.05
CA ILE A 292 11.88 3.64 -17.60
C ILE A 292 13.23 4.28 -17.25
N GLY A 293 14.25 4.07 -18.06
CA GLY A 293 15.66 4.41 -17.80
C GLY A 293 16.01 5.88 -18.05
N ARG A 294 15.14 6.66 -18.70
CA ARG A 294 15.32 8.11 -18.86
C ARG A 294 15.11 8.78 -17.50
N ARG A 295 16.19 9.28 -16.90
CA ARG A 295 16.09 10.18 -15.74
C ARG A 295 15.18 11.36 -16.11
N PRO A 296 14.10 11.64 -15.35
CA PRO A 296 13.31 12.83 -15.59
C PRO A 296 14.19 14.07 -15.43
N THR A 297 14.26 14.91 -16.48
CA THR A 297 15.13 16.10 -16.56
C THR A 297 14.71 17.23 -15.62
N LYS A 298 13.48 17.17 -15.08
CA LYS A 298 13.02 17.94 -13.93
C LYS A 298 12.14 17.05 -13.07
N PHE A 299 12.44 16.92 -11.77
CA PHE A 299 11.44 16.58 -10.76
C PHE A 299 10.51 17.78 -10.52
N THR A 300 10.01 18.39 -11.59
CA THR A 300 8.76 19.12 -11.47
C THR A 300 7.73 18.07 -11.13
N TYR A 301 7.02 18.26 -10.01
CA TYR A 301 5.69 17.68 -9.86
C TYR A 301 4.97 17.93 -11.19
N LEU A 302 4.88 16.88 -12.04
CA LEU A 302 4.37 16.98 -13.39
C LEU A 302 2.86 17.30 -13.33
N PRO A 303 2.33 17.88 -14.41
CA PRO A 303 1.44 19.04 -14.38
C PRO A 303 0.14 18.75 -13.66
N LYS A 304 -0.50 19.82 -13.15
CA LYS A 304 -1.91 19.81 -12.74
C LYS A 304 -2.71 19.02 -13.79
N VAL A 305 -3.09 17.80 -13.45
CA VAL A 305 -4.07 17.05 -14.23
C VAL A 305 -5.34 17.87 -14.10
N ASN A 306 -5.75 18.50 -15.19
CA ASN A 306 -7.08 19.08 -15.28
C ASN A 306 -8.05 17.90 -15.17
N ILE A 307 -8.59 17.70 -13.96
CA ILE A 307 -9.77 16.87 -13.75
C ILE A 307 -10.88 17.61 -14.51
N VAL A 308 -11.17 17.15 -15.72
CA VAL A 308 -12.36 17.57 -16.46
C VAL A 308 -13.53 16.96 -15.72
N TYR A 309 -14.13 17.73 -14.82
CA TYR A 309 -15.48 17.44 -14.35
C TYR A 309 -16.40 17.51 -15.57
N ALA A 310 -16.91 16.36 -15.99
CA ALA A 310 -18.02 16.32 -16.93
C ALA A 310 -19.24 16.95 -16.23
N ASN A 311 -19.43 18.25 -16.42
CA ASN A 311 -20.66 18.94 -16.10
C ASN A 311 -21.75 18.44 -17.04
N ASN A 312 -22.48 17.40 -16.65
CA ASN A 312 -23.78 17.12 -17.25
C ASN A 312 -24.83 18.00 -16.57
N LYS A 313 -24.99 19.23 -17.08
CA LYS A 313 -26.27 19.92 -17.05
C LYS A 313 -27.10 19.42 -18.23
N ARG A 314 -28.22 18.76 -17.95
CA ARG A 314 -29.47 18.98 -18.67
C ARG A 314 -30.58 19.07 -17.64
#